data_AF-A0A4S2V722-F1
#
_entry.id   AF-A0A4S2V722-F1
#
_cell.length_a   1.000
_cell.length_b   1.000
_cell.length_c   1.000
_cell.angle_alpha   90.00
_cell.angle_beta   90.00
_cell.angle_gamma   90.00
#
_symmetry.space_group_name_H-M   'P 1'
#
loop_
_entity.id
_entity.type
_entity.pdbx_description
1 polymer ?
#
loop_
_entity_poly.entity_id
_entity_poly.type
_entity_poly.pdbx_seq_one_letter_code
_entity_poly.pdbx_strand_id
1 'polypeptide(L)'
;MRSMPTVENASPADDSNPAEATGIASQDWATASASPQYRAAVVDLLGALAYGELAAFERLAEDAKLAPTLDDKAELAAMASAEFHHFERLRERLTKIEAEPTAAMEPFAQGVDAFHRQTAPSDWLEGLVKAYVGDSIASDFYREVASHLDTDTRALVLGVLDDTGHGNFAVEKVRAAIEADPRCGGRLALWARRLMGEALSQAQRVVAERDALSTMLVGGVDGMAAGFDLAAVGEMFTRITKAHTKRMAALGLAA
;
A
#
# COMPACT_ATOMS: atom_id res chain seq x y z
N MET A 1 -24.55 39.64 43.89
CA MET A 1 -23.88 39.22 42.64
C MET A 1 -23.95 37.70 42.58
N ARG A 2 -24.70 37.15 41.61
CA ARG A 2 -24.94 35.71 41.43
C ARG A 2 -23.67 35.04 40.91
N SER A 3 -23.17 34.00 41.59
CA SER A 3 -22.17 33.09 41.05
C SER A 3 -22.79 32.22 39.96
N MET A 4 -22.21 32.23 38.76
CA MET A 4 -22.55 31.29 37.68
C MET A 4 -21.74 30.00 37.87
N PRO A 5 -22.31 28.81 37.61
CA PRO A 5 -21.55 27.57 37.60
C PRO A 5 -20.80 27.42 36.27
N THR A 6 -19.56 26.95 36.37
CA THR A 6 -18.67 26.60 35.26
C THR A 6 -19.31 25.47 34.44
N VAL A 7 -19.44 25.67 33.13
CA VAL A 7 -19.86 24.62 32.20
C VAL A 7 -18.65 23.73 31.92
N GLU A 8 -18.68 22.52 32.47
CA GLU A 8 -17.73 21.47 32.15
C GLU A 8 -18.09 20.90 30.78
N ASN A 9 -17.25 21.19 29.79
CA ASN A 9 -17.45 20.77 28.41
C ASN A 9 -16.99 19.31 28.29
N ALA A 10 -17.93 18.37 28.32
CA ALA A 10 -17.65 16.95 28.10
C ALA A 10 -17.15 16.75 26.66
N SER A 11 -15.90 16.31 26.52
CA SER A 11 -15.39 15.76 25.26
C SER A 11 -16.23 14.55 24.85
N PRO A 12 -16.61 14.39 23.57
CA PRO A 12 -17.29 13.18 23.12
C PRO A 12 -16.33 12.00 23.26
N ALA A 13 -16.80 10.92 23.88
CA ALA A 13 -16.10 9.66 23.97
C ALA A 13 -15.82 9.14 22.55
N ASP A 14 -14.55 8.84 22.29
CA ASP A 14 -14.07 8.16 21.11
C ASP A 14 -14.48 6.68 21.21
N ASP A 15 -15.68 6.35 20.72
CA ASP A 15 -16.20 4.97 20.61
C ASP A 15 -15.55 4.24 19.41
N SER A 16 -14.22 4.21 19.37
CA SER A 16 -13.46 3.34 18.47
C SER A 16 -12.87 2.18 19.25
N ASN A 17 -13.74 1.33 19.80
CA ASN A 17 -13.31 0.04 20.32
C ASN A 17 -12.87 -0.83 19.12
N PRO A 18 -11.59 -1.22 18.98
CA PRO A 18 -11.19 -2.12 17.90
C PRO A 18 -11.95 -3.43 18.09
N ALA A 19 -12.69 -3.86 17.06
CA ALA A 19 -13.37 -5.15 17.09
C ALA A 19 -12.39 -6.23 17.54
N GLU A 20 -12.76 -7.02 18.56
CA GLU A 20 -11.91 -8.10 19.06
C GLU A 20 -11.54 -9.03 17.90
N ALA A 21 -10.24 -9.20 17.64
CA ALA A 21 -9.77 -10.05 16.56
C ALA A 21 -10.21 -11.50 16.82
N THR A 22 -10.91 -12.11 15.88
CA THR A 22 -11.37 -13.52 15.95
C THR A 22 -10.66 -14.39 14.91
N GLY A 23 -10.70 -15.71 15.08
CA GLY A 23 -10.16 -16.66 14.10
C GLY A 23 -8.64 -16.51 13.89
N ILE A 24 -8.18 -16.57 12.64
CA ILE A 24 -6.75 -16.44 12.28
C ILE A 24 -6.13 -15.14 12.82
N ALA A 25 -6.87 -14.03 12.83
CA ALA A 25 -6.34 -12.73 13.25
C ALA A 25 -5.97 -12.64 14.75
N SER A 26 -6.39 -13.63 15.54
CA SER A 26 -6.06 -13.80 16.96
C SER A 26 -4.90 -14.77 17.22
N GLN A 27 -4.47 -15.51 16.20
CA GLN A 27 -3.46 -16.56 16.30
C GLN A 27 -2.05 -16.03 16.02
N ASP A 28 -1.04 -16.75 16.50
CA ASP A 28 0.35 -16.58 16.07
C ASP A 28 0.62 -17.34 14.77
N TRP A 29 1.78 -17.10 14.17
CA TRP A 29 2.17 -17.80 12.95
C TRP A 29 2.22 -19.31 13.13
N ALA A 30 2.75 -19.78 14.27
CA ALA A 30 2.92 -21.21 14.54
C ALA A 30 1.57 -21.97 14.49
N THR A 31 0.52 -21.36 15.02
CA THR A 31 -0.83 -21.92 15.03
C THR A 31 -1.53 -21.73 13.68
N ALA A 32 -1.53 -20.50 13.15
CA ALA A 32 -2.27 -20.18 11.93
C ALA A 32 -1.70 -20.91 10.69
N SER A 33 -0.37 -21.02 10.60
CA SER A 33 0.31 -21.67 9.46
C SER A 33 0.15 -23.19 9.43
N ALA A 34 -0.44 -23.80 10.47
CA ALA A 34 -0.83 -25.21 10.44
C ALA A 34 -1.92 -25.48 9.37
N SER A 35 -2.68 -24.45 8.98
CA SER A 35 -3.54 -24.49 7.78
C SER A 35 -2.69 -24.32 6.51
N PRO A 36 -2.61 -25.34 5.63
CA PRO A 36 -1.80 -25.25 4.42
C PRO A 36 -2.26 -24.14 3.47
N GLN A 37 -3.58 -23.89 3.42
CA GLN A 37 -4.15 -22.83 2.58
C GLN A 37 -3.75 -21.44 3.09
N TYR A 38 -3.79 -21.23 4.42
CA TYR A 38 -3.37 -19.97 5.00
C TYR A 38 -1.87 -19.73 4.81
N ARG A 39 -1.04 -20.75 5.09
CA ARG A 39 0.40 -20.68 4.86
C ARG A 39 0.73 -20.32 3.42
N ALA A 40 0.07 -20.95 2.44
CA ALA A 40 0.25 -20.63 1.03
C ALA A 40 -0.14 -19.18 0.71
N ALA A 41 -1.26 -18.69 1.24
CA ALA A 41 -1.71 -17.31 1.04
C ALA A 41 -0.73 -16.28 1.63
N VAL A 42 -0.16 -16.55 2.81
CA VAL A 42 0.86 -15.68 3.40
C VAL A 42 2.15 -15.68 2.59
N VAL A 43 2.61 -16.83 2.09
CA VAL A 43 3.79 -16.90 1.22
C VAL A 43 3.57 -16.10 -0.07
N ASP A 44 2.40 -16.25 -0.70
CA ASP A 44 2.02 -15.48 -1.89
C ASP A 44 1.96 -13.97 -1.59
N LEU A 45 1.35 -13.57 -0.46
CA LEU A 45 1.32 -12.15 -0.05
C LEU A 45 2.74 -11.60 0.14
N LEU A 46 3.58 -12.27 0.94
CA LEU A 46 4.94 -11.81 1.21
C LEU A 46 5.80 -11.79 -0.06
N GLY A 47 5.57 -12.71 -0.99
CA GLY A 47 6.21 -12.71 -2.31
C GLY A 47 5.79 -11.51 -3.17
N ALA A 48 4.48 -11.20 -3.22
CA ALA A 48 3.97 -10.04 -3.94
C ALA A 48 4.49 -8.73 -3.36
N LEU A 49 4.49 -8.60 -2.04
CA LEU A 49 5.02 -7.43 -1.33
C LEU A 49 6.52 -7.29 -1.58
N ALA A 50 7.32 -8.35 -1.35
CA ALA A 50 8.77 -8.29 -1.51
C ALA A 50 9.18 -7.87 -2.93
N TYR A 51 8.54 -8.43 -3.96
CA TYR A 51 8.84 -8.01 -5.33
C TYR A 51 8.38 -6.58 -5.63
N GLY A 52 7.22 -6.18 -5.10
CA GLY A 52 6.73 -4.81 -5.17
C GLY A 52 7.74 -3.80 -4.61
N GLU A 53 8.26 -4.05 -3.40
CA GLU A 53 9.26 -3.20 -2.75
C GLU A 53 10.58 -3.14 -3.54
N LEU A 54 11.05 -4.27 -4.05
CA LEU A 54 12.27 -4.31 -4.86
C LEU A 54 12.10 -3.51 -6.17
N ALA A 55 10.97 -3.67 -6.85
CA ALA A 55 10.67 -2.93 -8.07
C ALA A 55 10.48 -1.43 -7.80
N ALA A 56 9.84 -1.06 -6.68
CA ALA A 56 9.68 0.31 -6.24
C ALA A 56 11.03 0.99 -5.98
N PHE A 57 11.95 0.32 -5.26
CA PHE A 57 13.33 0.78 -5.07
C PHE A 57 14.00 1.13 -6.41
N GLU A 58 14.00 0.18 -7.36
CA GLU A 58 14.64 0.40 -8.66
C GLU A 58 14.05 1.58 -9.41
N ARG A 59 12.71 1.73 -9.38
CA ARG A 59 12.03 2.81 -10.09
C ARG A 59 12.24 4.16 -9.42
N LEU A 60 12.18 4.25 -8.10
CA LEU A 60 12.46 5.48 -7.36
C LEU A 60 13.91 5.94 -7.60
N ALA A 61 14.87 5.00 -7.59
CA ALA A 61 16.27 5.29 -7.88
C ALA A 61 16.48 5.78 -9.33
N GLU A 62 15.73 5.25 -10.30
CA GLU A 62 15.74 5.74 -11.68
C GLU A 62 15.10 7.13 -11.79
N ASP A 63 13.92 7.32 -11.21
CA ASP A 63 13.15 8.57 -11.24
C ASP A 63 13.90 9.72 -10.54
N ALA A 64 14.71 9.42 -9.50
CA ALA A 64 15.60 10.39 -8.85
C ALA A 64 16.62 11.05 -9.80
N LYS A 65 16.91 10.45 -10.97
CA LYS A 65 17.76 11.07 -12.00
C LYS A 65 17.10 12.27 -12.69
N LEU A 66 15.76 12.37 -12.63
CA LEU A 66 14.99 13.47 -13.20
C LEU A 66 14.92 14.69 -12.28
N ALA A 67 15.43 14.59 -11.05
CA ALA A 67 15.36 15.64 -10.04
C ALA A 67 16.03 16.95 -10.52
N PRO A 68 15.36 18.12 -10.35
CA PRO A 68 15.88 19.39 -10.79
C PRO A 68 16.97 19.95 -9.86
N THR A 69 17.03 19.46 -8.61
CA THR A 69 18.02 19.85 -7.61
C THR A 69 18.64 18.64 -6.91
N LEU A 70 19.79 18.83 -6.26
CA LEU A 70 20.43 17.78 -5.47
C LEU A 70 19.60 17.40 -4.24
N ASP A 71 18.93 18.37 -3.62
CA ASP A 71 18.06 18.12 -2.47
C ASP A 71 16.85 17.27 -2.89
N ASP A 72 16.22 17.63 -4.01
CA ASP A 72 15.12 16.84 -4.58
C ASP A 72 15.54 15.40 -4.92
N LYS A 73 16.77 15.24 -5.43
CA LYS A 73 17.35 13.94 -5.72
C LYS A 73 17.56 13.12 -4.45
N ALA A 74 18.03 13.76 -3.38
CA ALA A 74 18.29 13.11 -2.10
C ALA A 74 16.99 12.59 -1.47
N GLU A 75 15.89 13.33 -1.58
CA GLU A 75 14.58 12.92 -1.06
C GLU A 75 14.06 11.63 -1.73
N LEU A 76 14.08 11.55 -3.07
CA LEU A 76 13.69 10.29 -3.75
C LEU A 76 14.69 9.15 -3.54
N ALA A 77 15.98 9.46 -3.40
CA ALA A 77 16.97 8.43 -3.07
C ALA A 77 16.76 7.86 -1.66
N ALA A 78 16.33 8.68 -0.70
CA ALA A 78 15.96 8.23 0.63
C ALA A 78 14.72 7.33 0.59
N MET A 79 13.69 7.71 -0.17
CA MET A 79 12.52 6.85 -0.43
C MET A 79 12.94 5.49 -1.01
N ALA A 80 13.77 5.50 -2.05
CA ALA A 80 14.25 4.26 -2.66
C ALA A 80 14.97 3.37 -1.63
N SER A 81 15.83 3.97 -0.80
CA SER A 81 16.54 3.23 0.24
C SER A 81 15.59 2.59 1.26
N ALA A 82 14.48 3.25 1.61
CA ALA A 82 13.46 2.69 2.49
C ALA A 82 12.79 1.47 1.86
N GLU A 83 12.39 1.53 0.57
CA GLU A 83 11.80 0.37 -0.11
C GLU A 83 12.75 -0.83 -0.18
N PHE A 84 14.05 -0.58 -0.37
CA PHE A 84 15.02 -1.68 -0.33
C PHE A 84 15.10 -2.32 1.07
N HIS A 85 15.02 -1.51 2.14
CA HIS A 85 14.97 -2.02 3.50
C HIS A 85 13.69 -2.83 3.78
N HIS A 86 12.55 -2.38 3.26
CA HIS A 86 11.28 -3.11 3.31
C HIS A 86 11.41 -4.48 2.63
N PHE A 87 11.97 -4.50 1.41
CA PHE A 87 12.27 -5.73 0.69
C PHE A 87 13.13 -6.68 1.52
N GLU A 88 14.21 -6.20 2.14
CA GLU A 88 15.09 -7.04 2.96
C GLU A 88 14.35 -7.69 4.13
N ARG A 89 13.47 -6.95 4.82
CA ARG A 89 12.67 -7.47 5.93
C ARG A 89 11.68 -8.55 5.48
N LEU A 90 11.01 -8.32 4.35
CA LEU A 90 10.06 -9.28 3.77
C LEU A 90 10.79 -10.56 3.30
N ARG A 91 11.94 -10.41 2.64
CA ARG A 91 12.80 -11.52 2.21
C ARG A 91 13.33 -12.33 3.39
N GLU A 92 13.72 -11.66 4.47
CA GLU A 92 14.16 -12.33 5.70
C GLU A 92 13.00 -13.12 6.32
N ARG A 93 11.78 -12.57 6.36
CA ARG A 93 10.60 -13.31 6.84
C ARG A 93 10.33 -14.55 6.01
N LEU A 94 10.31 -14.45 4.68
CA LEU A 94 10.12 -15.60 3.78
C LEU A 94 11.12 -16.71 4.11
N THR A 95 12.40 -16.36 4.29
CA THR A 95 13.44 -17.31 4.68
C THR A 95 13.17 -17.94 6.06
N LYS A 96 12.81 -17.13 7.07
CA LYS A 96 12.51 -17.60 8.44
C LYS A 96 11.32 -18.56 8.50
N ILE A 97 10.35 -18.41 7.61
CA ILE A 97 9.21 -19.32 7.53
C ILE A 97 9.44 -20.49 6.57
N GLU A 98 10.68 -20.71 6.12
CA GLU A 98 11.09 -21.80 5.22
C GLU A 98 10.43 -21.73 3.83
N ALA A 99 10.12 -20.53 3.34
CA ALA A 99 9.75 -20.27 1.95
C ALA A 99 10.97 -19.74 1.18
N GLU A 100 11.20 -20.25 -0.03
CA GLU A 100 12.28 -19.73 -0.87
C GLU A 100 11.86 -18.35 -1.43
N PRO A 101 12.58 -17.25 -1.13
CA PRO A 101 12.10 -15.91 -1.46
C PRO A 101 11.93 -15.66 -2.95
N THR A 102 12.81 -16.18 -3.80
CA THR A 102 12.79 -15.94 -5.25
C THR A 102 11.55 -16.56 -5.88
N ALA A 103 11.26 -17.82 -5.57
CA ALA A 103 10.11 -18.57 -6.02
C ALA A 103 8.80 -17.98 -5.51
N ALA A 104 8.80 -17.39 -4.31
CA ALA A 104 7.64 -16.66 -3.79
C ALA A 104 7.36 -15.37 -4.58
N MET A 105 8.41 -14.68 -5.03
CA MET A 105 8.31 -13.42 -5.81
C MET A 105 7.97 -13.63 -7.28
N GLU A 106 8.55 -14.66 -7.90
CA GLU A 106 8.53 -14.88 -9.36
C GLU A 106 7.12 -14.84 -10.00
N PRO A 107 6.06 -15.38 -9.37
CA PRO A 107 4.70 -15.23 -9.87
C PRO A 107 4.19 -13.81 -10.10
N PHE A 108 4.64 -12.87 -9.26
CA PHE A 108 4.14 -11.50 -9.25
C PHE A 108 4.96 -10.58 -10.14
N ALA A 109 6.13 -11.05 -10.59
CA ALA A 109 7.09 -10.26 -11.34
C ALA A 109 6.46 -9.64 -12.60
N GLN A 110 5.78 -10.46 -13.40
CA GLN A 110 5.17 -9.97 -14.64
C GLN A 110 4.13 -8.86 -14.41
N GLY A 111 3.30 -8.98 -13.38
CA GLY A 111 2.24 -8.02 -13.07
C GLY A 111 2.81 -6.70 -12.57
N VAL A 112 3.73 -6.77 -11.61
CA VAL A 112 4.41 -5.60 -11.05
C VAL A 112 5.25 -4.88 -12.13
N ASP A 113 6.01 -5.60 -12.93
CA ASP A 113 6.77 -5.03 -14.05
C ASP A 113 5.86 -4.38 -15.09
N ALA A 114 4.70 -4.98 -15.35
CA ALA A 114 3.71 -4.42 -16.27
C ALA A 114 3.13 -3.11 -15.75
N PHE A 115 2.83 -3.01 -14.45
CA PHE A 115 2.43 -1.76 -13.82
C PHE A 115 3.52 -0.70 -14.01
N HIS A 116 4.77 -0.97 -13.63
CA HIS A 116 5.83 0.02 -13.71
C HIS A 116 6.16 0.45 -15.14
N ARG A 117 6.10 -0.48 -16.11
CA ARG A 117 6.29 -0.18 -17.53
C ARG A 117 5.17 0.70 -18.09
N GLN A 118 3.92 0.43 -17.72
CA GLN A 118 2.75 1.21 -18.15
C GLN A 118 2.64 2.56 -17.44
N THR A 119 3.41 2.73 -16.36
CA THR A 119 3.46 3.93 -15.53
C THR A 119 4.87 4.55 -15.48
N ALA A 120 5.66 4.41 -16.55
CA ALA A 120 6.92 5.13 -16.67
C ALA A 120 6.67 6.65 -16.76
N PRO A 121 7.17 7.46 -15.81
CA PRO A 121 6.96 8.91 -15.84
C PRO A 121 7.73 9.55 -16.99
N SER A 122 7.16 10.60 -17.59
CA SER A 122 7.80 11.36 -18.66
C SER A 122 8.66 12.53 -18.15
N ASP A 123 8.44 12.97 -16.91
CA ASP A 123 9.17 14.04 -16.26
C ASP A 123 9.23 13.87 -14.73
N TRP A 124 9.94 14.78 -14.09
CA TRP A 124 10.11 14.82 -12.63
C TRP A 124 8.78 14.85 -11.85
N LEU A 125 7.82 15.65 -12.30
CA LEU A 125 6.54 15.81 -11.59
C LEU A 125 5.69 14.55 -11.68
N GLU A 126 5.70 13.86 -12.82
CA GLU A 126 5.07 12.54 -12.93
C GLU A 126 5.74 11.49 -12.04
N GLY A 127 7.08 11.55 -11.91
CA GLY A 127 7.84 10.71 -10.98
C GLY A 127 7.43 10.96 -9.52
N LEU A 128 7.34 12.21 -9.09
CA LEU A 128 6.88 12.57 -7.75
C LEU A 128 5.44 12.14 -7.48
N VAL A 129 4.52 12.38 -8.42
CA VAL A 129 3.13 11.93 -8.28
C VAL A 129 3.08 10.40 -8.21
N LYS A 130 3.88 9.69 -9.01
CA LYS A 130 3.96 8.23 -8.95
C LYS A 130 4.48 7.73 -7.61
N ALA A 131 5.55 8.32 -7.08
CA ALA A 131 6.10 7.97 -5.77
C ALA A 131 5.04 8.14 -4.68
N TYR A 132 4.39 9.30 -4.61
CA TYR A 132 3.34 9.60 -3.62
C TYR A 132 2.11 8.69 -3.74
N VAL A 133 1.62 8.48 -4.96
CA VAL A 133 0.44 7.64 -5.21
C VAL A 133 0.75 6.16 -4.95
N GLY A 134 1.92 5.68 -5.38
CA GLY A 134 2.38 4.31 -5.17
C GLY A 134 2.48 3.99 -3.68
N ASP A 135 3.22 4.79 -2.93
CA ASP A 135 3.39 4.65 -1.47
C ASP A 135 2.04 4.65 -0.75
N SER A 136 1.14 5.57 -1.13
CA SER A 136 -0.18 5.67 -0.49
C SER A 136 -1.11 4.48 -0.82
N ILE A 137 -1.07 3.96 -2.05
CA ILE A 137 -1.87 2.80 -2.45
C ILE A 137 -1.34 1.54 -1.74
N ALA A 138 -0.02 1.36 -1.70
CA ALA A 138 0.62 0.30 -0.95
C ALA A 138 0.21 0.38 0.53
N SER A 139 0.36 1.56 1.15
CA SER A 139 -0.04 1.80 2.54
C SER A 139 -1.48 1.41 2.85
N ASP A 140 -2.43 1.79 1.99
CA ASP A 140 -3.83 1.40 2.18
C ASP A 140 -4.01 -0.13 2.04
N PHE A 141 -3.38 -0.75 1.04
CA PHE A 141 -3.45 -2.19 0.83
C PHE A 141 -2.90 -2.97 2.03
N TYR A 142 -1.71 -2.60 2.52
CA TYR A 142 -1.10 -3.20 3.70
C TYR A 142 -2.01 -3.11 4.93
N ARG A 143 -2.69 -1.97 5.16
CA ARG A 143 -3.64 -1.82 6.28
C ARG A 143 -4.88 -2.70 6.12
N GLU A 144 -5.41 -2.82 4.90
CA GLU A 144 -6.55 -3.70 4.61
C GLU A 144 -6.18 -5.16 4.90
N VAL A 145 -5.06 -5.66 4.36
CA VAL A 145 -4.64 -7.06 4.56
C VAL A 145 -4.23 -7.36 5.99
N ALA A 146 -3.62 -6.41 6.70
CA ALA A 146 -3.21 -6.54 8.09
C ALA A 146 -4.35 -7.00 9.01
N SER A 147 -5.58 -6.60 8.74
CA SER A 147 -6.74 -6.96 9.56
C SER A 147 -7.10 -8.46 9.50
N HIS A 148 -6.64 -9.17 8.46
CA HIS A 148 -6.93 -10.58 8.21
C HIS A 148 -5.75 -11.52 8.49
N LEU A 149 -4.61 -10.98 8.93
CA LEU A 149 -3.39 -11.73 9.15
C LEU A 149 -3.22 -12.18 10.61
N ASP A 150 -2.50 -13.29 10.79
CA ASP A 150 -1.97 -13.71 12.09
C ASP A 150 -1.14 -12.59 12.73
N THR A 151 -1.02 -12.65 14.05
CA THR A 151 -0.38 -11.60 14.85
C THR A 151 1.05 -11.28 14.41
N ASP A 152 1.85 -12.28 14.03
CA ASP A 152 3.26 -12.10 13.65
C ASP A 152 3.37 -11.48 12.25
N THR A 153 2.61 -12.00 11.29
CA THR A 153 2.61 -11.49 9.92
C THR A 153 2.01 -10.09 9.86
N ARG A 154 0.93 -9.83 10.62
CA ARG A 154 0.35 -8.48 10.81
C ARG A 154 1.39 -7.50 11.35
N ALA A 155 2.13 -7.88 12.39
CA ALA A 155 3.16 -7.02 12.98
C ALA A 155 4.28 -6.71 11.98
N LEU A 156 4.67 -7.68 11.15
CA LEU A 156 5.65 -7.43 10.08
C LEU A 156 5.14 -6.43 9.05
N VAL A 157 3.95 -6.66 8.48
CA VAL A 157 3.44 -5.80 7.40
C VAL A 157 3.17 -4.38 7.89
N LEU A 158 2.62 -4.22 9.10
CA LEU A 158 2.44 -2.88 9.70
C LEU A 158 3.79 -2.23 10.04
N GLY A 159 4.76 -3.00 10.53
CA GLY A 159 6.10 -2.47 10.80
C GLY A 159 6.86 -2.06 9.53
N VAL A 160 6.52 -2.60 8.36
CA VAL A 160 7.04 -2.14 7.06
C VAL A 160 6.40 -0.80 6.68
N LEU A 161 5.13 -0.56 7.02
CA LEU A 161 4.47 0.71 6.75
C LEU A 161 4.96 1.89 7.57
N ASP A 162 5.42 1.68 8.80
CA ASP A 162 5.76 2.77 9.72
C ASP A 162 7.01 3.58 9.31
N ASP A 163 7.71 3.20 8.24
CA ASP A 163 8.95 3.86 7.76
C ASP A 163 8.73 4.91 6.65
N THR A 164 7.48 5.18 6.22
CA THR A 164 7.22 6.04 5.05
C THR A 164 6.93 7.50 5.43
N GLY A 165 8.01 8.28 5.65
CA GLY A 165 7.93 9.71 6.00
C GLY A 165 7.81 10.70 4.82
N HIS A 166 7.76 10.21 3.58
CA HIS A 166 8.11 11.02 2.40
C HIS A 166 6.94 11.70 1.67
N GLY A 167 5.69 11.40 2.05
CA GLY A 167 4.51 11.90 1.35
C GLY A 167 4.37 13.43 1.33
N ASN A 168 4.84 14.12 2.38
CA ASN A 168 4.73 15.58 2.48
C ASN A 168 5.59 16.32 1.44
N PHE A 169 6.77 15.79 1.13
CA PHE A 169 7.69 16.38 0.15
C PHE A 169 7.07 16.43 -1.25
N ALA A 170 6.47 15.33 -1.70
CA ALA A 170 5.80 15.28 -2.99
C ALA A 170 4.62 16.25 -3.08
N VAL A 171 3.83 16.37 -2.01
CA VAL A 171 2.70 17.31 -1.95
C VAL A 171 3.17 18.76 -2.09
N GLU A 172 4.20 19.15 -1.35
CA GLU A 172 4.76 20.49 -1.43
C GLU A 172 5.23 20.83 -2.85
N LYS A 173 6.06 19.97 -3.45
CA LYS A 173 6.66 20.20 -4.76
C LYS A 173 5.63 20.23 -5.89
N VAL A 174 4.65 19.32 -5.87
CA VAL A 174 3.59 19.29 -6.88
C VAL A 174 2.71 20.53 -6.79
N ARG A 175 2.34 20.96 -5.57
CA ARG A 175 1.54 22.18 -5.39
C ARG A 175 2.29 23.43 -5.86
N ALA A 176 3.57 23.55 -5.51
CA ALA A 176 4.40 24.67 -5.94
C ALA A 176 4.53 24.71 -7.48
N ALA A 177 4.67 23.55 -8.13
CA ALA A 177 4.71 23.47 -9.59
C ALA A 177 3.38 23.86 -10.24
N ILE A 178 2.23 23.48 -9.66
CA ILE A 178 0.90 23.87 -10.13
C ILE A 178 0.67 25.37 -9.95
N GLU A 179 1.13 25.96 -8.85
CA GLU A 179 1.05 27.41 -8.63
C GLU A 179 1.89 28.18 -9.67
N ALA A 180 3.08 27.68 -9.99
CA ALA A 180 3.96 28.28 -10.99
C ALA A 180 3.47 28.10 -12.44
N ASP A 181 2.92 26.94 -12.79
CA ASP A 181 2.31 26.66 -14.11
C ASP A 181 1.01 25.86 -13.95
N PRO A 182 -0.16 26.54 -13.90
CA PRO A 182 -1.46 25.88 -13.72
C PRO A 182 -1.79 24.82 -14.77
N ARG A 183 -1.14 24.84 -15.95
CA ARG A 183 -1.38 23.85 -17.01
C ARG A 183 -0.90 22.46 -16.61
N CYS A 184 0.09 22.34 -15.71
CA CYS A 184 0.58 21.04 -15.29
C CYS A 184 -0.46 20.26 -14.46
N GLY A 185 -1.36 20.94 -13.72
CA GLY A 185 -2.37 20.29 -12.89
C GLY A 185 -3.31 19.36 -13.68
N GLY A 186 -3.77 19.77 -14.86
CA GLY A 186 -4.62 18.94 -15.71
C GLY A 186 -3.91 17.67 -16.22
N ARG A 187 -2.63 17.80 -16.60
CA ARG A 187 -1.80 16.66 -17.03
C ARG A 187 -1.53 15.70 -15.87
N LEU A 188 -1.14 16.21 -14.71
CA LEU A 188 -0.84 15.40 -13.53
C LEU A 188 -2.08 14.68 -12.98
N ALA A 189 -3.26 15.29 -13.10
CA ALA A 189 -4.53 14.63 -12.77
C ALA A 189 -4.83 13.44 -13.70
N LEU A 190 -4.60 13.58 -15.01
CA LEU A 190 -4.73 12.46 -15.96
C LEU A 190 -3.71 11.36 -15.67
N TRP A 191 -2.49 11.75 -15.34
CA TRP A 191 -1.44 10.82 -14.93
C TRP A 191 -1.84 10.02 -13.68
N ALA A 192 -2.30 10.68 -12.63
CA ALA A 192 -2.71 10.01 -11.40
C ALA A 192 -3.90 9.04 -11.60
N ARG A 193 -4.89 9.41 -12.45
CA ARG A 193 -5.96 8.50 -12.85
C ARG A 193 -5.43 7.26 -13.57
N ARG A 194 -4.44 7.43 -14.45
CA ARG A 194 -3.79 6.31 -15.14
C ARG A 194 -3.07 5.40 -14.13
N LEU A 195 -2.33 5.96 -13.17
CA LEU A 195 -1.68 5.18 -12.11
C LEU A 195 -2.69 4.30 -11.36
N MET A 196 -3.81 4.88 -10.93
CA MET A 196 -4.85 4.14 -10.23
C MET A 196 -5.49 3.05 -11.11
N GLY A 197 -5.78 3.36 -12.37
CA GLY A 197 -6.35 2.39 -13.31
C GLY A 197 -5.44 1.19 -13.57
N GLU A 198 -4.15 1.43 -13.76
CA GLU A 198 -3.16 0.37 -13.94
C GLU A 198 -2.98 -0.47 -12.67
N ALA A 199 -2.95 0.17 -11.50
CA ALA A 199 -2.88 -0.53 -10.22
C ALA A 199 -4.08 -1.46 -10.01
N LEU A 200 -5.30 -0.98 -10.25
CA LEU A 200 -6.52 -1.79 -10.16
C LEU A 200 -6.53 -2.94 -11.16
N SER A 201 -6.09 -2.69 -12.40
CA SER A 201 -5.99 -3.73 -13.44
C SER A 201 -5.06 -4.87 -13.03
N GLN A 202 -3.87 -4.56 -12.48
CA GLN A 202 -2.95 -5.60 -11.99
C GLN A 202 -3.49 -6.30 -10.74
N ALA A 203 -4.13 -5.58 -9.81
CA ALA A 203 -4.72 -6.18 -8.63
C ALA A 203 -5.85 -7.17 -8.98
N GLN A 204 -6.71 -6.81 -9.94
CA GLN A 204 -7.75 -7.69 -10.46
C GLN A 204 -7.18 -8.96 -11.10
N ARG A 205 -6.06 -8.85 -11.82
CA ARG A 205 -5.37 -9.99 -12.40
C ARG A 205 -4.84 -10.95 -11.32
N VAL A 206 -4.18 -10.42 -10.30
CA VAL A 206 -3.71 -11.22 -9.15
C VAL A 206 -4.87 -11.93 -8.47
N VAL A 207 -5.96 -11.20 -8.21
CA VAL A 207 -7.17 -11.75 -7.60
C VAL A 207 -7.76 -12.90 -8.42
N ALA A 208 -7.77 -12.78 -9.76
CA ALA A 208 -8.29 -13.80 -10.67
C ALA A 208 -7.37 -15.04 -10.84
N GLU A 209 -6.06 -14.87 -10.63
CA GLU A 209 -5.06 -15.95 -10.82
C GLU A 209 -4.69 -16.65 -9.50
N ARG A 210 -5.05 -16.11 -8.33
CA ARG A 210 -4.58 -16.54 -7.00
C ARG A 210 -5.70 -16.71 -5.97
N ASP A 211 -6.44 -17.82 -6.09
CA ASP A 211 -7.57 -18.15 -5.21
C ASP A 211 -7.24 -18.09 -3.71
N ALA A 212 -6.09 -18.64 -3.28
CA ALA A 212 -5.72 -18.67 -1.85
C ALA A 212 -5.47 -17.27 -1.27
N LEU A 213 -4.79 -16.41 -2.03
CA LEU A 213 -4.58 -15.00 -1.66
C LEU A 213 -5.92 -14.26 -1.60
N SER A 214 -6.77 -14.44 -2.60
CA SER A 214 -8.11 -13.85 -2.64
C SER A 214 -8.99 -14.28 -1.47
N THR A 215 -8.98 -15.57 -1.09
CA THR A 215 -9.71 -16.05 0.09
C THR A 215 -9.21 -15.41 1.39
N MET A 216 -7.90 -15.23 1.54
CA MET A 216 -7.32 -14.57 2.71
C MET A 216 -7.67 -13.08 2.78
N LEU A 217 -7.64 -12.38 1.64
CA LEU A 217 -8.00 -10.95 1.53
C LEU A 217 -9.45 -10.66 1.96
N VAL A 218 -10.33 -11.67 1.93
CA VAL A 218 -11.74 -11.55 2.32
C VAL A 218 -12.03 -12.15 3.70
N GLY A 219 -11.01 -12.66 4.40
CA GLY A 219 -11.18 -13.27 5.73
C GLY A 219 -11.86 -14.65 5.71
N GLY A 220 -11.94 -15.31 4.55
CA GLY A 220 -12.74 -16.52 4.32
C GLY A 220 -12.07 -17.84 4.69
N VAL A 221 -11.35 -17.93 5.82
CA VAL A 221 -10.64 -19.18 6.20
C VAL A 221 -11.30 -19.95 7.34
N ASP A 222 -12.45 -19.47 7.84
CA ASP A 222 -13.23 -20.15 8.89
C ASP A 222 -14.15 -21.24 8.32
N GLY A 223 -13.58 -22.28 7.70
CA GLY A 223 -14.14 -23.64 7.56
C GLY A 223 -15.52 -23.84 6.91
N MET A 224 -16.22 -22.79 6.50
CA MET A 224 -17.53 -22.82 5.88
C MET A 224 -17.35 -22.23 4.48
N ALA A 225 -17.73 -22.98 3.45
CA ALA A 225 -17.47 -22.69 2.05
C ALA A 225 -17.78 -21.21 1.69
N ALA A 226 -16.78 -20.34 1.82
CA ALA A 226 -16.81 -18.99 1.31
C ALA A 226 -16.28 -19.08 -0.10
N GLY A 227 -17.19 -19.31 -1.05
CA GLY A 227 -16.90 -19.06 -2.45
C GLY A 227 -16.27 -17.67 -2.58
N PHE A 228 -15.32 -17.56 -3.51
CA PHE A 228 -14.62 -16.32 -3.88
C PHE A 228 -15.53 -15.09 -3.79
N ASP A 229 -15.44 -14.35 -2.69
CA ASP A 229 -16.32 -13.21 -2.43
C ASP A 229 -15.71 -11.96 -3.08
N LEU A 230 -15.98 -11.88 -4.39
CA LEU A 230 -15.71 -10.73 -5.25
C LEU A 230 -16.30 -9.43 -4.71
N ALA A 231 -17.38 -9.49 -3.93
CA ALA A 231 -18.01 -8.28 -3.40
C ALA A 231 -17.12 -7.63 -2.35
N ALA A 232 -16.57 -8.41 -1.41
CA ALA A 232 -15.63 -7.90 -0.41
C ALA A 232 -14.34 -7.36 -1.02
N VAL A 233 -13.78 -8.02 -2.04
CA VAL A 233 -12.62 -7.49 -2.79
C VAL A 233 -12.98 -6.15 -3.48
N GLY A 234 -14.18 -6.07 -4.06
CA GLY A 234 -14.71 -4.83 -4.64
C GLY A 234 -14.87 -3.70 -3.63
N GLU A 235 -15.32 -4.00 -2.41
CA GLU A 235 -15.42 -3.04 -1.31
C GLU A 235 -14.04 -2.53 -0.86
N MET A 236 -13.04 -3.40 -0.76
CA MET A 236 -11.65 -3.01 -0.48
C MET A 236 -11.15 -2.02 -1.54
N PHE A 237 -11.30 -2.34 -2.84
CA PHE A 237 -10.91 -1.42 -3.91
C PHE A 237 -11.69 -0.10 -3.87
N THR A 238 -12.95 -0.11 -3.47
CA THR A 238 -13.75 1.10 -3.31
C THR A 238 -13.20 1.99 -2.19
N ARG A 239 -12.78 1.42 -1.05
CA ARG A 239 -12.13 2.16 0.04
C ARG A 239 -10.81 2.79 -0.40
N ILE A 240 -9.94 2.02 -1.04
CA ILE A 240 -8.65 2.52 -1.58
C ILE A 240 -8.88 3.65 -2.60
N THR A 241 -9.85 3.48 -3.50
CA THR A 241 -10.20 4.52 -4.50
C THR A 241 -10.69 5.80 -3.84
N LYS A 242 -11.54 5.70 -2.81
CA LYS A 242 -12.04 6.88 -2.07
C LYS A 242 -10.91 7.59 -1.31
N ALA A 243 -9.97 6.85 -0.74
CA ALA A 243 -8.78 7.42 -0.10
C ALA A 243 -7.86 8.11 -1.13
N HIS A 244 -7.70 7.52 -2.32
CA HIS A 244 -6.95 8.11 -3.44
C HIS A 244 -7.55 9.45 -3.88
N THR A 245 -8.87 9.56 -4.01
CA THR A 245 -9.54 10.84 -4.31
C THR A 245 -9.19 11.95 -3.32
N LYS A 246 -9.16 11.65 -2.02
CA LYS A 246 -8.76 12.64 -1.00
C LYS A 246 -7.30 13.08 -1.15
N ARG A 247 -6.41 12.13 -1.48
CA ARG A 247 -4.99 12.42 -1.71
C ARG A 247 -4.76 13.23 -2.98
N MET A 248 -5.57 13.05 -4.03
CA MET A 248 -5.51 13.92 -5.22
C MET A 248 -5.88 15.36 -4.88
N ALA A 249 -6.90 15.56 -4.07
CA ALA A 249 -7.25 16.89 -3.57
C ALA A 249 -6.11 17.52 -2.76
N ALA A 250 -5.38 16.74 -1.96
CA ALA A 250 -4.21 17.23 -1.21
C ALA A 250 -3.09 17.75 -2.13
N LEU A 251 -2.85 17.08 -3.26
CA LEU A 251 -1.92 17.51 -4.31
C LEU A 251 -2.41 18.74 -5.10
N GLY A 252 -3.65 19.19 -4.91
CA GLY A 252 -4.28 20.22 -5.75
C GLY A 252 -4.74 19.70 -7.11
N LEU A 253 -4.97 18.39 -7.23
CA LEU A 253 -5.40 17.73 -8.46
C LEU A 253 -6.90 17.38 -8.40
N ALA A 254 -7.55 17.44 -9.56
CA ALA A 254 -8.90 16.91 -9.71
C ALA A 254 -8.84 15.38 -9.85
N ALA A 255 -9.59 14.66 -9.00
CA ALA A 255 -9.78 13.22 -9.10
C ALA A 255 -10.67 12.85 -10.29
#